data_AF-A0AAD5J7Y4-F1
#
_entry.id   AF-A0AAD5J7Y4-F1
#
_cell.length_a   1.000
_cell.length_b   1.000
_cell.length_c   1.000
_cell.angle_alpha   90.00
_cell.angle_beta   90.00
_cell.angle_gamma   90.00
#
_symmetry.space_group_name_H-M   'P 1'
#
loop_
_entity.id
_entity.type
_entity.pdbx_description
1 polymer ?
#
loop_
_entity_poly.entity_id
_entity_poly.type
_entity_poly.pdbx_seq_one_letter_code
_entity_poly.pdbx_strand_id
1 'polypeptide(L)'
;MQGLRQYSSDVVRLDLSPPSPTATSSASASAVAVIPTNLSIDAEESAETKIQRLISEHPVIIFSRSSCCMCHVMRKLLATIGVHPTVIELDDDEISALPPPTAHDAEPPCNPSAPAVFIGGACVGGLESLFALHLSGHLVPKLVEVGALWV
;
A
#
# COMPACT_ATOMS: atom_id res chain seq x y z
N MET A 1 30.71 -7.67 22.59
CA MET A 1 29.32 -7.85 22.12
C MET A 1 28.74 -6.47 21.92
N GLN A 2 28.64 -6.02 20.66
CA GLN A 2 28.30 -4.63 20.32
C GLN A 2 26.79 -4.46 20.29
N GLY A 3 26.32 -3.40 20.95
CA GLY A 3 24.90 -3.08 21.12
C GLY A 3 24.20 -2.79 19.79
N LEU A 4 23.09 -3.48 19.58
CA LEU A 4 22.11 -3.15 18.55
C LEU A 4 21.45 -1.82 18.92
N ARG A 5 21.77 -0.78 18.16
CA ARG A 5 21.09 0.52 18.23
C ARG A 5 19.61 0.31 17.90
N GLN A 6 18.75 0.59 18.87
CA GLN A 6 17.30 0.66 18.71
C GLN A 6 16.96 1.73 17.67
N TYR A 7 16.41 1.30 16.53
CA TYR A 7 15.77 2.16 15.55
C TYR A 7 14.33 2.37 16.01
N SER A 8 14.03 3.57 16.50
CA SER A 8 12.69 3.98 16.89
C SER A 8 11.83 4.13 15.64
N SER A 9 10.84 3.26 15.48
CA SER A 9 9.74 3.48 14.54
C SER A 9 8.61 4.14 15.32
N ASP A 10 8.41 5.44 15.12
CA ASP A 10 7.21 6.14 15.57
C ASP A 10 6.00 5.60 14.81
N VAL A 11 5.30 4.65 15.45
CA VAL A 11 3.99 4.15 15.02
C VAL A 11 2.96 5.20 15.39
N VAL A 12 2.37 5.85 14.40
CA VAL A 12 1.16 6.66 14.59
C VAL A 12 0.00 5.70 14.77
N ARG A 13 -0.43 5.45 16.01
CA ARG A 13 -1.69 4.77 16.32
C ARG A 13 -2.82 5.80 16.25
N LEU A 14 -3.76 5.64 15.33
CA LEU A 14 -5.03 6.37 15.38
C LEU A 14 -5.96 5.64 16.36
N ASP A 15 -6.19 6.24 17.53
CA ASP A 15 -7.18 5.79 18.51
C ASP A 15 -8.53 6.43 18.18
N LEU A 16 -9.52 5.60 17.84
CA LEU A 16 -10.89 6.04 17.57
C LEU A 16 -11.82 5.29 18.52
N SER A 17 -12.16 5.95 19.63
CA SER A 17 -13.33 5.59 20.44
C SER A 17 -14.43 6.65 20.26
N PRO A 18 -15.67 6.29 19.90
CA PRO A 18 -16.74 7.25 19.66
C PRO A 18 -17.45 7.68 20.97
N PRO A 19 -17.79 8.97 21.15
CA PRO A 19 -18.64 9.41 22.27
C PRO A 19 -20.14 9.21 21.96
N SER A 20 -20.89 8.75 22.96
CA SER A 20 -22.36 8.60 22.90
C SER A 20 -23.09 9.95 22.94
N PRO A 21 -24.21 10.15 22.21
CA PRO A 21 -25.00 11.38 22.32
C PRO A 21 -26.27 11.25 23.21
N THR A 22 -26.42 12.18 24.15
CA THR A 22 -27.67 12.51 24.89
C THR A 22 -28.48 13.63 24.20
N ALA A 23 -29.80 13.61 24.43
CA ALA A 23 -30.86 14.32 23.72
C ALA A 23 -31.01 15.86 23.94
N THR A 24 -31.83 16.48 23.06
CA THR A 24 -32.87 17.53 23.33
C THR A 24 -32.70 18.95 22.73
N SER A 25 -33.72 19.35 21.92
CA SER A 25 -34.32 20.70 21.62
C SER A 25 -33.43 21.84 21.09
N SER A 26 -33.84 22.85 20.31
CA SER A 26 -35.11 23.39 19.78
C SER A 26 -34.78 24.49 18.72
N ALA A 27 -35.76 24.80 17.87
CA ALA A 27 -35.86 25.83 16.81
C ALA A 27 -34.97 27.10 16.82
N SER A 28 -34.52 27.55 15.64
CA SER A 28 -34.93 28.81 14.96
C SER A 28 -34.02 29.16 13.75
N ALA A 29 -34.59 29.88 12.80
CA ALA A 29 -34.09 30.13 11.45
C ALA A 29 -32.82 30.99 11.36
N SER A 30 -31.93 30.70 10.41
CA SER A 30 -31.41 31.70 9.46
C SER A 30 -30.64 31.00 8.34
N ALA A 31 -30.93 31.42 7.10
CA ALA A 31 -30.35 30.87 5.90
C ALA A 31 -28.85 31.20 5.79
N VAL A 32 -28.03 30.17 5.78
CA VAL A 32 -26.74 30.18 5.10
C VAL A 32 -26.77 28.98 4.18
N ALA A 33 -26.51 29.20 2.89
CA ALA A 33 -26.44 28.15 1.89
C ALA A 33 -25.31 27.17 2.25
N VAL A 34 -25.63 26.17 3.06
CA VAL A 34 -24.87 24.94 3.13
C VAL A 34 -25.16 24.29 1.79
N ILE A 35 -24.15 24.22 0.92
CA ILE A 35 -24.09 23.15 -0.05
C ILE A 35 -23.73 21.94 0.81
N PRO A 36 -24.64 21.01 1.14
CA PRO A 36 -24.18 19.72 1.59
C PRO A 36 -23.56 19.09 0.35
N THR A 37 -22.23 19.15 0.23
CA THR A 37 -21.52 18.05 -0.42
C THR A 37 -21.96 16.83 0.37
N ASN A 38 -22.91 16.12 -0.21
CA ASN A 38 -23.44 14.86 0.27
C ASN A 38 -22.27 13.88 0.36
N LEU A 39 -21.47 13.97 1.43
CA LEU A 39 -20.44 13.00 1.76
C LEU A 39 -21.11 11.84 2.48
N SER A 40 -22.12 11.25 1.84
CA SER A 40 -22.54 9.90 2.13
C SER A 40 -21.58 8.98 1.40
N ILE A 41 -20.37 8.85 1.95
CA ILE A 41 -19.55 7.67 1.69
C ILE A 41 -19.98 6.65 2.74
N ASP A 42 -21.22 6.18 2.58
CA ASP A 42 -21.65 4.89 3.10
C ASP A 42 -21.49 3.93 1.92
N ALA A 43 -20.24 3.68 1.58
CA ALA A 43 -19.83 2.59 0.72
C ALA A 43 -18.70 1.94 1.49
N GLU A 44 -18.93 0.74 2.00
CA GLU A 44 -17.84 -0.17 2.27
C GLU A 44 -17.08 -0.35 0.96
N GLU A 45 -16.05 0.47 0.74
CA GLU A 45 -15.11 0.30 -0.36
C GLU A 45 -14.49 -1.08 -0.18
N SER A 46 -14.75 -1.99 -1.12
CA SER A 46 -14.19 -3.34 -1.05
C SER A 46 -12.67 -3.27 -1.05
N ALA A 47 -12.01 -4.19 -0.32
CA ALA A 47 -10.55 -4.26 -0.25
C ALA A 47 -9.91 -4.26 -1.65
N GLU A 48 -10.52 -4.96 -2.61
CA GLU A 48 -10.06 -5.01 -4.00
C GLU A 48 -10.05 -3.62 -4.68
N THR A 49 -11.14 -2.87 -4.55
CA THR A 49 -11.26 -1.52 -5.15
C THR A 49 -10.26 -0.54 -4.53
N LYS A 50 -10.06 -0.63 -3.21
CA LYS A 50 -9.08 0.18 -2.49
C LYS A 50 -7.66 -0.14 -2.92
N ILE A 51 -7.32 -1.43 -3.01
CA ILE A 51 -6.00 -1.91 -3.47
C ILE A 51 -5.73 -1.43 -4.90
N GLN A 52 -6.69 -1.57 -5.82
CA GLN A 52 -6.54 -1.15 -7.21
C GLN A 52 -6.30 0.36 -7.33
N ARG A 53 -7.02 1.15 -6.52
CA ARG A 53 -6.82 2.60 -6.45
C ARG A 53 -5.40 2.96 -5.99
N LEU A 54 -4.94 2.35 -4.89
CA LEU A 54 -3.59 2.56 -4.35
C LEU A 54 -2.48 2.17 -5.33
N ILE A 55 -2.67 1.07 -6.08
CA ILE A 55 -1.77 0.64 -7.15
C ILE A 55 -1.68 1.67 -8.28
N SER A 56 -2.80 2.34 -8.59
CA SER A 56 -2.87 3.33 -9.67
C SER A 56 -2.33 4.70 -9.24
N GLU A 57 -2.48 5.05 -7.96
CA GLU A 57 -2.03 6.33 -7.39
C GLU A 57 -0.52 6.37 -7.13
N HIS A 58 0.14 5.22 -7.02
CA HIS A 58 1.55 5.13 -6.62
C HIS A 58 2.39 4.42 -7.69
N PRO A 59 3.48 5.04 -8.16
CA PRO A 59 4.32 4.44 -9.20
C PRO A 59 5.03 3.17 -8.71
N VAL A 60 5.35 3.10 -7.40
CA VAL A 60 5.89 1.89 -6.76
C VAL A 60 5.25 1.71 -5.39
N ILE A 61 4.64 0.55 -5.19
CA ILE A 61 3.95 0.20 -3.95
C ILE A 61 4.25 -1.24 -3.53
N ILE A 62 4.40 -1.46 -2.23
CA ILE A 62 4.60 -2.77 -1.61
C ILE A 62 3.43 -3.02 -0.66
N PHE A 63 2.70 -4.10 -0.88
CA PHE A 63 1.75 -4.63 0.08
C PHE A 63 2.44 -5.68 0.94
N SER A 64 2.22 -5.58 2.25
CA SER A 64 2.94 -6.34 3.27
C SER A 64 1.99 -6.88 4.32
N ARG A 65 2.40 -7.95 5.01
CA ARG A 65 1.78 -8.36 6.27
C ARG A 65 2.40 -7.60 7.42
N SER A 66 1.61 -7.44 8.48
CA SER A 66 2.08 -7.04 9.81
C SER A 66 3.38 -7.77 10.16
N SER A 67 4.45 -7.03 10.45
CA SER A 67 5.75 -7.56 10.90
C SER A 67 6.49 -8.51 9.93
N CYS A 68 6.30 -8.38 8.62
CA CYS A 68 7.00 -9.25 7.66
C CYS A 68 8.47 -8.81 7.40
N CYS A 69 9.42 -9.67 7.75
CA CYS A 69 10.87 -9.42 7.59
C CYS A 69 11.30 -9.22 6.13
N MET A 70 10.65 -9.90 5.18
CA MET A 70 10.98 -9.79 3.75
C MET A 70 10.63 -8.42 3.17
N CYS A 71 9.60 -7.75 3.71
CA CYS A 71 9.22 -6.40 3.28
C CYS A 71 10.35 -5.39 3.52
N HIS A 72 11.06 -5.53 4.64
CA HIS A 72 12.21 -4.68 4.94
C HIS A 72 13.33 -4.88 3.93
N VAL A 73 13.53 -6.10 3.43
CA VAL A 73 14.52 -6.38 2.40
C VAL A 73 14.12 -5.74 1.07
N MET A 74 12.87 -5.88 0.64
CA MET A 74 12.36 -5.27 -0.59
C MET A 74 12.46 -3.73 -0.54
N ARG A 75 12.06 -3.13 0.59
CA ARG A 75 12.19 -1.68 0.82
C ARG A 75 13.64 -1.21 0.73
N LYS A 76 14.57 -1.94 1.35
CA LYS A 76 16.00 -1.61 1.30
C LYS A 76 16.59 -1.75 -0.11
N LEU A 77 16.18 -2.77 -0.87
CA LEU A 77 16.63 -2.96 -2.25
C LEU A 77 16.23 -1.77 -3.11
N LEU A 78 14.95 -1.36 -3.07
CA LEU A 78 14.46 -0.20 -3.82
C LEU A 78 15.11 1.10 -3.36
N ALA A 79 15.32 1.28 -2.06
CA ALA A 79 16.03 2.44 -1.52
C ALA A 79 17.50 2.49 -1.99
N THR A 80 18.17 1.34 -2.17
CA THR A 80 19.54 1.27 -2.69
C THR A 80 19.63 1.75 -4.14
N ILE A 81 18.56 1.59 -4.91
CA ILE A 81 18.43 2.09 -6.29
C ILE A 81 18.07 3.59 -6.32
N GLY A 82 17.70 4.16 -5.18
CA GLY A 82 17.28 5.56 -5.04
C GLY A 82 15.76 5.77 -5.16
N VAL A 83 14.96 4.69 -5.06
CA VAL A 83 13.50 4.77 -5.12
C VAL A 83 12.89 4.58 -3.72
N HIS A 84 11.90 5.41 -3.39
CA HIS A 84 11.15 5.32 -2.15
C HIS A 84 9.76 4.72 -2.41
N PRO A 85 9.55 3.41 -2.15
CA PRO A 85 8.25 2.79 -2.35
C PRO A 85 7.26 3.16 -1.24
N THR A 86 5.98 3.27 -1.59
CA THR A 86 4.90 3.29 -0.59
C THR A 86 4.72 1.87 -0.05
N VAL A 87 4.63 1.71 1.28
CA VAL A 87 4.43 0.40 1.91
C VAL A 87 3.12 0.43 2.67
N ILE A 88 2.23 -0.51 2.37
CA ILE A 88 0.93 -0.65 3.00
C ILE A 88 0.86 -2.02 3.66
N GLU A 89 0.48 -2.04 4.93
CA GLU A 89 0.20 -3.27 5.66
C GLU A 89 -1.26 -3.65 5.39
N LEU A 90 -1.47 -4.90 5.01
CA LEU A 90 -2.78 -5.50 4.77
C LEU A 90 -3.02 -6.60 5.80
N ASP A 91 -4.29 -6.74 6.20
CA ASP A 91 -4.74 -7.87 7.02
C ASP A 91 -4.86 -9.15 6.17
N ASP A 92 -4.89 -10.31 6.81
CA ASP A 92 -4.93 -11.61 6.10
C ASP A 92 -6.12 -11.73 5.14
N ASP A 93 -7.26 -11.13 5.48
CA ASP A 93 -8.46 -11.10 4.64
C ASP A 93 -8.26 -10.22 3.39
N GLU A 94 -7.59 -9.08 3.51
CA GLU A 94 -7.33 -8.14 2.40
C GLU A 94 -6.28 -8.67 1.41
N ILE A 95 -5.36 -9.52 1.87
CA ILE A 95 -4.31 -10.11 1.02
C ILE A 95 -4.91 -11.00 -0.07
N SER A 96 -6.04 -11.65 0.23
CA SER A 96 -6.78 -12.45 -0.75
C SER A 96 -7.33 -11.62 -1.91
N ALA A 97 -7.50 -10.30 -1.71
CA ALA A 97 -7.99 -9.35 -2.71
C ALA A 97 -6.88 -8.70 -3.55
N LEU A 98 -5.61 -9.11 -3.37
CA LEU A 98 -4.51 -8.61 -4.20
C LEU A 98 -4.63 -9.14 -5.64
N PRO A 99 -4.38 -8.27 -6.65
CA PRO A 99 -4.37 -8.71 -8.04
C PRO A 99 -3.30 -9.78 -8.28
N PRO A 100 -3.61 -10.82 -9.09
CA PRO A 100 -2.63 -11.84 -9.43
C PRO A 100 -1.47 -11.23 -10.24
N PRO A 101 -0.28 -11.85 -10.20
CA PRO A 101 0.83 -11.45 -11.06
C PRO A 101 0.41 -11.54 -12.54
N THR A 102 0.69 -10.47 -13.31
CA THR A 102 0.49 -10.49 -14.76
C THR A 102 1.52 -11.43 -15.37
N ALA A 103 1.11 -12.66 -15.64
CA ALA A 103 1.97 -13.75 -16.09
C ALA A 103 2.69 -13.41 -17.40
N HIS A 104 3.98 -13.09 -17.29
CA HIS A 104 4.98 -13.33 -18.31
C HIS A 104 6.08 -14.16 -17.63
N ASP A 105 6.13 -15.44 -17.99
CA ASP A 105 7.07 -16.47 -17.53
C ASP A 105 6.90 -17.04 -16.10
N ALA A 106 6.25 -18.22 -16.08
CA ALA A 106 6.44 -19.39 -15.22
C ALA A 106 5.82 -19.48 -13.81
N GLU A 107 5.10 -20.61 -13.64
CA GLU A 107 4.67 -21.32 -12.42
C GLU A 107 3.40 -20.83 -11.69
N PRO A 108 2.68 -21.74 -10.98
CA PRO A 108 1.21 -21.80 -10.86
C PRO A 108 0.65 -20.57 -10.16
N PRO A 109 -0.69 -20.35 -10.13
CA PRO A 109 -1.30 -19.26 -9.39
C PRO A 109 -0.87 -19.35 -7.92
N CYS A 110 0.25 -18.70 -7.62
CA CYS A 110 0.75 -18.56 -6.29
C CYS A 110 -0.26 -17.62 -5.66
N ASN A 111 -1.07 -18.20 -4.77
CA ASN A 111 -1.98 -17.46 -3.90
C ASN A 111 -1.28 -16.15 -3.51
N PRO A 112 -1.96 -14.99 -3.56
CA PRO A 112 -1.32 -13.70 -3.35
C PRO A 112 -0.54 -13.74 -2.03
N SER A 113 0.77 -13.89 -2.15
CA SER A 113 1.65 -14.12 -1.01
C SER A 113 2.32 -12.80 -0.73
N ALA A 114 1.83 -12.12 0.30
CA ALA A 114 2.49 -10.93 0.77
C ALA A 114 3.89 -11.32 1.36
N PRO A 115 4.95 -10.56 1.04
CA PRO A 115 4.90 -9.27 0.36
C PRO A 115 4.76 -9.34 -1.15
N ALA A 116 3.98 -8.41 -1.70
CA ALA A 116 3.83 -8.21 -3.14
C ALA A 116 4.21 -6.77 -3.52
N VAL A 117 5.00 -6.60 -4.59
CA VAL A 117 5.38 -5.30 -5.13
C VAL A 117 4.74 -5.05 -6.49
N PHE A 118 4.25 -3.82 -6.67
CA PHE A 118 3.67 -3.34 -7.90
C PHE A 118 4.48 -2.13 -8.39
N ILE A 119 4.72 -2.09 -9.70
CA ILE A 119 5.48 -1.04 -10.37
C ILE A 119 4.68 -0.58 -11.58
N GLY A 120 4.29 0.70 -11.63
CA GLY A 120 3.50 1.28 -12.71
C GLY A 120 2.15 0.62 -12.90
N GLY A 121 1.50 0.18 -11.82
CA GLY A 121 0.24 -0.54 -11.88
C GLY A 121 0.35 -2.05 -12.11
N ALA A 122 1.51 -2.57 -12.51
CA ALA A 122 1.72 -3.99 -12.80
C ALA A 122 2.28 -4.75 -11.60
N CYS A 123 1.73 -5.94 -11.31
CA CYS A 123 2.22 -6.82 -10.26
C CYS A 123 3.55 -7.47 -10.70
N VAL A 124 4.61 -7.20 -9.94
CA VAL A 124 5.94 -7.81 -10.15
C VAL A 124 6.08 -9.11 -9.36
N GLY A 125 5.32 -9.27 -8.28
CA GLY A 125 5.35 -10.45 -7.40
C GLY A 125 6.05 -10.16 -6.08
N GLY A 126 6.73 -11.16 -5.53
CA GLY A 126 7.35 -11.06 -4.20
C GLY A 126 8.82 -10.67 -4.20
N LEU A 127 9.50 -11.01 -3.11
CA LEU A 127 10.93 -10.76 -2.92
C LEU A 127 11.78 -11.36 -4.06
N GLU A 128 11.57 -12.64 -4.37
CA GLU A 128 12.37 -13.38 -5.35
C GLU A 128 12.23 -12.78 -6.75
N SER A 129 11.00 -12.48 -7.17
CA SER A 129 10.72 -11.83 -8.46
C SER A 129 11.35 -10.45 -8.55
N LEU A 130 11.30 -9.65 -7.47
CA LEU A 130 11.94 -8.34 -7.42
C LEU A 130 13.47 -8.45 -7.54
N PHE A 131 14.09 -9.41 -6.84
CA PHE A 131 15.52 -9.67 -6.96
C PHE A 131 15.91 -10.17 -8.34
N ALA A 132 15.14 -11.09 -8.94
CA ALA A 132 15.36 -11.56 -10.30
C ALA A 132 15.31 -10.40 -11.31
N LEU A 133 14.36 -9.47 -11.15
CA LEU A 133 14.25 -8.27 -11.98
C LEU A 133 15.44 -7.32 -11.80
N HIS A 134 15.96 -7.20 -10.56
CA HIS A 134 17.15 -6.41 -10.28
C HIS A 134 18.42 -7.03 -10.88
N LEU A 135 18.64 -8.33 -10.67
CA LEU A 135 19.82 -9.06 -11.15
C LEU A 135 19.85 -9.17 -12.67
N SER A 136 18.70 -9.23 -13.33
CA SER A 136 18.60 -9.21 -14.79
C SER A 136 18.78 -7.80 -15.38
N GLY A 137 18.88 -6.76 -14.55
CA GLY A 137 19.08 -5.37 -15.00
C GLY A 137 17.82 -4.66 -15.51
N HIS A 138 16.65 -5.30 -15.48
CA HIS A 138 15.40 -4.74 -16.00
C HIS A 138 14.66 -3.83 -15.00
N LEU A 139 15.03 -3.89 -13.71
CA LEU A 139 14.35 -3.10 -12.67
C LEU A 139 14.54 -1.59 -12.87
N VAL A 140 15.75 -1.13 -13.16
CA VAL A 140 16.04 0.31 -13.35
C VAL A 140 15.28 0.88 -14.55
N PRO A 141 15.33 0.28 -15.77
CA PRO A 141 14.52 0.72 -16.90
C PRO A 141 13.03 0.83 -16.58
N LYS A 142 12.48 -0.18 -15.89
CA LYS A 142 11.05 -0.20 -15.52
C LYS A 142 10.70 0.93 -14.55
N LEU A 143 11.60 1.26 -13.62
CA LEU A 143 11.42 2.39 -12.68
C LEU A 143 11.50 3.75 -13.37
N VAL A 144 12.35 3.90 -14.39
CA VAL A 144 12.43 5.12 -15.20
C VAL A 144 11.17 5.29 -16.05
N GLU A 145 10.68 4.22 -16.67
CA GLU A 145 9.45 4.23 -17.48
C GLU A 145 8.23 4.74 -16.70
N VAL A 146 8.11 4.34 -15.44
CA VAL A 146 6.99 4.75 -14.57
C VAL A 146 7.25 6.08 -13.84
N GLY A 147 8.36 6.75 -14.13
CA GLY A 147 8.74 8.03 -13.52
C GLY A 147 9.12 7.94 -12.04
N ALA A 148 9.41 6.74 -11.53
CA ALA A 148 9.83 6.54 -10.14
C ALA A 148 11.32 6.84 -9.89
N LEU A 149 12.13 6.88 -10.96
CA LEU A 149 13.54 7.18 -10.91
C LEU A 149 13.92 8.14 -12.05
N TRP A 150 14.66 9.20 -11.72
CA TRP A 150 15.22 10.13 -12.69
C TRP A 150 16.73 9.89 -12.81
N VAL A 151 17.22 9.62 -14.02
CA VAL A 151 18.64 9.36 -14.34
C VAL A 151 19.21 10.42 -15.27
#